data_AF-A0A931VAU2-F1
#
_entry.id   AF-A0A931VAU2-F1
#
_cell.length_a   1.000
_cell.length_b   1.000
_cell.length_c   1.000
_cell.angle_alpha   90.00
_cell.angle_beta   90.00
_cell.angle_gamma   90.00
#
_symmetry.space_group_name_H-M   'P 1'
#
loop_
_entity.id
_entity.type
_entity.pdbx_description
1 polymer ?
#
loop_
_entity_poly.entity_id
_entity_poly.type
_entity_poly.pdbx_seq_one_letter_code
_entity_poly.pdbx_strand_id
1 'polypeptide(L)'
;MKRLPKNADPTRTVNIVLGQDPAVDALHGCFRLNNPKGDAFAPEREVEIVARSGKKNRVSVPPALRVDLSADQKVVNTGVFHLEKIGREHATMYLLTMRAGWNQTFVDIRRMIGLDKHGSFVARLKGPDFDIPVATSSVLPLGRNNTWIGMILVHPEARRQGIANAMMQACTRYALEQGKVINGLDATPMGNTVYGAVGYVNSYRLWRSVFELAEFADKSYDRQHVLAMQAADLPEVIRYDAAAFLERGNVLSKMFADSPAGCFIYRNDAGVIQGHCFSRPGRIRAFVGPFIADTEGIARHLLTATAQKLLEDPANQTAFLDTPESKFADPGVYVERVFDQEKKPSGHRLSATLKPVRDFTRMYQLVHYTEADALVNRFMQSEGLRKDSARVADFRATMNRAVANYTETLAFMTLEREALQPKFWGITGPEKG
;
A
#
# COMPACT_ATOMS: atom_id res chain seq x y z
N MET A 1 18.88 13.53 3.45
CA MET A 1 17.70 14.30 3.91
C MET A 1 16.89 13.42 4.87
N LYS A 2 16.59 13.92 6.07
CA LYS A 2 16.60 13.17 7.34
C LYS A 2 15.49 12.10 7.49
N ARG A 3 15.89 10.92 8.00
CA ARG A 3 15.01 9.93 8.67
C ARG A 3 14.28 10.59 9.85
N LEU A 4 13.42 9.83 10.55
CA LEU A 4 12.84 10.25 11.83
C LEU A 4 13.92 10.83 12.78
N PRO A 5 13.63 11.91 13.52
CA PRO A 5 14.51 12.42 14.57
C PRO A 5 14.90 11.31 15.55
N LYS A 6 16.15 11.27 16.03
CA LYS A 6 16.63 10.14 16.88
C LYS A 6 15.77 9.95 18.13
N ASN A 7 15.32 11.04 18.74
CA ASN A 7 14.45 11.05 19.92
C ASN A 7 12.98 10.70 19.61
N ALA A 8 12.55 10.77 18.36
CA ALA A 8 11.20 10.40 17.91
C ALA A 8 11.16 9.08 17.13
N ASP A 9 12.31 8.48 16.80
CA ASP A 9 12.40 7.22 16.07
C ASP A 9 12.19 6.03 17.03
N PRO A 10 11.06 5.30 16.94
CA PRO A 10 10.75 4.22 17.87
C PRO A 10 11.73 3.04 17.76
N THR A 11 12.49 2.94 16.66
CA THR A 11 13.55 1.93 16.52
C THR A 11 14.78 2.27 17.37
N ARG A 12 14.99 3.55 17.70
CA ARG A 12 16.21 4.05 18.36
C ARG A 12 15.98 4.51 19.80
N THR A 13 14.82 5.06 20.12
CA THR A 13 14.48 5.45 21.48
C THR A 13 13.71 4.35 22.21
N VAL A 14 13.85 4.28 23.52
CA VAL A 14 12.97 3.48 24.41
C VAL A 14 11.90 4.39 25.02
N ASN A 15 12.21 5.68 25.24
CA ASN A 15 11.32 6.63 25.89
C ASN A 15 10.79 7.64 24.88
N ILE A 16 9.48 7.86 24.88
CA ILE A 16 8.78 8.89 24.11
C ILE A 16 8.03 9.74 25.13
N VAL A 17 8.47 10.99 25.30
CA VAL A 17 7.89 11.91 26.27
C VAL A 17 7.25 13.07 25.52
N LEU A 18 5.93 13.23 25.65
CA LEU A 18 5.19 14.29 24.98
C LEU A 18 5.24 15.61 25.78
N GLY A 19 5.15 16.74 25.08
CA GLY A 19 5.15 18.08 25.64
C GLY A 19 6.52 18.71 25.82
N GLN A 20 7.60 18.05 25.38
CA GLN A 20 8.97 18.54 25.53
C GLN A 20 9.64 18.88 24.19
N ASP A 21 9.34 18.13 23.14
CA ASP A 21 9.96 18.29 21.82
C ASP A 21 8.87 18.32 20.73
N PRO A 22 8.76 19.40 19.93
CA PRO A 22 7.73 19.52 18.90
C PRO A 22 7.76 18.41 17.84
N ALA A 23 8.93 17.84 17.53
CA ALA A 23 9.04 16.77 16.55
C ALA A 23 8.59 15.41 17.11
N VAL A 24 8.79 15.19 18.42
CA VAL A 24 8.20 14.03 19.12
C VAL A 24 6.69 14.18 19.17
N ASP A 25 6.18 15.37 19.53
CA ASP A 25 4.75 15.67 19.63
C ASP A 25 4.03 15.53 18.29
N ALA A 26 4.63 16.00 17.20
CA ALA A 26 4.06 15.87 15.87
C ALA A 26 3.91 14.40 15.42
N LEU A 27 4.85 13.53 15.81
CA LEU A 27 4.85 12.12 15.39
C LEU A 27 4.03 11.22 16.32
N HIS A 28 4.07 11.47 17.62
CA HIS A 28 3.50 10.60 18.64
C HIS A 28 2.30 11.22 19.38
N GLY A 29 1.84 12.39 18.95
CA GLY A 29 0.69 13.09 19.54
C GLY A 29 -0.59 12.25 19.60
N CYS A 30 -0.72 11.18 18.81
CA CYS A 30 -1.83 10.25 18.88
C CYS A 30 -2.04 9.62 20.28
N PHE A 31 -0.99 9.54 21.12
CA PHE A 31 -1.10 9.02 22.48
C PHE A 31 -1.79 9.99 23.46
N ARG A 32 -2.00 11.25 23.07
CA ARG A 32 -2.80 12.23 23.82
C ARG A 32 -4.29 11.92 23.79
N LEU A 33 -4.75 11.12 22.82
CA LEU A 33 -6.16 10.89 22.56
C LEU A 33 -6.81 10.04 23.66
N ASN A 34 -7.95 10.51 24.16
CA ASN A 34 -8.93 9.70 24.86
C ASN A 34 -10.04 9.35 23.87
N ASN A 35 -10.05 8.11 23.37
CA ASN A 35 -11.00 7.68 22.35
C ASN A 35 -12.14 6.85 22.98
N PRO A 36 -13.37 7.39 23.11
CA PRO A 36 -14.49 6.66 23.72
C PRO A 36 -14.93 5.44 22.89
N LYS A 37 -14.55 5.41 21.61
CA LYS A 37 -14.76 4.27 20.70
C LYS A 37 -13.48 3.47 20.52
N GLY A 38 -12.45 3.64 21.33
CA GLY A 38 -11.12 3.06 21.13
C GLY A 38 -10.48 2.74 22.47
N ASP A 39 -9.20 3.07 22.59
CA ASP A 39 -8.47 2.97 23.84
C ASP A 39 -8.65 4.25 24.68
N ALA A 40 -8.75 4.07 25.99
CA ALA A 40 -8.76 5.19 26.93
C ALA A 40 -7.41 5.91 26.98
N PHE A 41 -7.43 7.18 27.39
CA PHE A 41 -6.22 7.90 27.72
C PHE A 41 -5.48 7.25 28.90
N ALA A 42 -4.15 7.26 28.82
CA ALA A 42 -3.26 6.75 29.85
C ALA A 42 -2.01 7.64 29.85
N PRO A 43 -1.63 8.22 31.01
CA PRO A 43 -0.48 9.12 31.11
C PRO A 43 0.84 8.39 30.94
N GLU A 44 0.88 7.10 31.27
CA GLU A 44 2.02 6.21 31.04
C GLU A 44 1.52 4.95 30.37
N ARG A 45 2.23 4.49 29.34
CA ARG A 45 1.97 3.18 28.71
C ARG A 45 3.23 2.60 28.09
N GLU A 46 3.29 1.27 28.04
CA GLU A 46 4.25 0.56 27.21
C GLU A 46 3.57 0.06 25.95
N VAL A 47 4.11 0.42 24.78
CA VAL A 47 3.51 0.09 23.50
C VAL A 47 4.59 -0.35 22.52
N GLU A 48 4.29 -1.40 21.78
CA GLU A 48 5.11 -1.81 20.64
C GLU A 48 4.73 -0.97 19.42
N ILE A 49 5.48 0.12 19.19
CA ILE A 49 5.18 1.05 18.09
C ILE A 49 5.58 0.44 16.74
N VAL A 50 6.70 -0.26 16.69
CA VAL A 50 7.12 -0.99 15.49
C VAL A 50 6.52 -2.39 15.58
N ALA A 51 5.48 -2.64 14.79
CA ALA A 51 4.73 -3.88 14.89
C ALA A 51 5.62 -5.11 14.65
N ARG A 52 5.51 -6.10 15.55
CA ARG A 52 6.24 -7.37 15.54
C ARG A 52 7.76 -7.21 15.64
N SER A 53 8.23 -6.15 16.28
CA SER A 53 9.64 -5.95 16.63
C SER A 53 10.04 -6.60 17.96
N GLY A 54 9.08 -6.91 18.84
CA GLY A 54 9.33 -7.35 20.21
C GLY A 54 9.84 -6.24 21.15
N LYS A 55 10.09 -5.03 20.62
CA LYS A 55 10.55 -3.87 21.38
C LYS A 55 9.36 -3.02 21.83
N LYS A 56 9.24 -2.80 23.13
CA LYS A 56 8.29 -1.83 23.69
C LYS A 56 8.93 -0.47 23.88
N ASN A 57 8.18 0.58 23.58
CA ASN A 57 8.50 1.97 23.88
C ASN A 57 7.66 2.40 25.10
N ARG A 58 8.28 3.02 26.09
CA ARG A 58 7.60 3.71 27.17
C ARG A 58 7.16 5.08 26.68
N VAL A 59 5.86 5.33 26.74
CA VAL A 59 5.25 6.59 26.33
C VAL A 59 4.70 7.30 27.56
N SER A 60 5.19 8.52 27.79
CA SER A 60 4.77 9.42 28.86
C SER A 60 4.05 10.62 28.26
N VAL A 61 2.84 10.89 28.77
CA VAL A 61 1.98 11.99 28.33
C VAL A 61 1.51 12.77 29.56
N PRO A 62 1.94 14.05 29.73
CA PRO A 62 1.40 14.92 30.76
C PRO A 62 -0.14 14.96 30.70
N PRO A 63 -0.87 14.78 31.82
CA PRO A 63 -2.33 14.77 31.81
C PRO A 63 -2.96 16.03 31.21
N ALA A 64 -2.28 17.18 31.31
CA ALA A 64 -2.71 18.45 30.72
C ALA A 64 -2.73 18.44 29.19
N LEU A 65 -2.05 17.49 28.53
CA LEU A 65 -2.05 17.35 27.07
C LEU A 65 -3.14 16.42 26.53
N ARG A 66 -3.95 15.81 27.41
CA ARG A 66 -5.05 14.92 27.03
C ARG A 66 -6.01 15.62 26.05
N VAL A 67 -6.44 14.87 25.04
CA VAL A 67 -7.43 15.32 24.03
C VAL A 67 -8.61 14.37 24.05
N ASP A 68 -9.77 14.84 24.51
CA ASP A 68 -11.01 14.08 24.53
C ASP A 68 -11.71 14.10 23.17
N LEU A 69 -11.90 12.93 22.57
CA LEU A 69 -12.71 12.78 21.36
C LEU A 69 -14.20 12.72 21.73
N SER A 70 -15.06 13.23 20.85
CA SER A 70 -16.52 13.19 21.03
C SER A 70 -17.03 11.77 21.27
N ALA A 71 -17.87 11.59 22.29
CA ALA A 71 -18.60 10.35 22.54
C ALA A 71 -19.82 10.23 21.62
N ASP A 72 -20.49 11.35 21.33
CA ASP A 72 -21.78 11.39 20.65
C ASP A 72 -21.67 11.12 19.14
N GLN A 73 -20.58 11.56 18.50
CA GLN A 73 -20.38 11.41 17.06
C GLN A 73 -18.96 11.00 16.69
N LYS A 74 -18.78 10.48 15.46
CA LYS A 74 -17.45 10.14 14.93
C LYS A 74 -16.64 11.42 14.73
N VAL A 75 -15.32 11.37 14.96
CA VAL A 75 -14.46 12.57 14.84
C VAL A 75 -14.51 13.21 13.45
N VAL A 76 -14.68 12.42 12.40
CA VAL A 76 -14.83 12.91 11.00
C VAL A 76 -16.08 13.77 10.77
N ASN A 77 -17.01 13.79 11.73
CA ASN A 77 -18.23 14.61 11.69
C ASN A 77 -18.11 15.90 12.54
N THR A 78 -16.94 16.14 13.14
CA THR A 78 -16.71 17.28 14.04
C THR A 78 -15.83 18.34 13.38
N GLY A 79 -15.85 19.56 13.92
CA GLY A 79 -15.03 20.67 13.42
C GLY A 79 -13.51 20.50 13.65
N VAL A 80 -13.07 19.48 14.41
CA VAL A 80 -11.65 19.25 14.67
C VAL A 80 -10.99 18.34 13.63
N PHE A 81 -11.75 17.67 12.76
CA PHE A 81 -11.18 16.79 11.74
C PHE A 81 -10.85 17.57 10.46
N HIS A 82 -9.59 17.50 10.04
CA HIS A 82 -9.12 18.14 8.82
C HIS A 82 -8.43 17.11 7.94
N LEU A 83 -8.76 17.12 6.66
CA LEU A 83 -8.11 16.31 5.63
C LEU A 83 -7.39 17.23 4.64
N GLU A 84 -6.08 17.06 4.53
CA GLU A 84 -5.20 17.98 3.83
C GLU A 84 -4.25 17.20 2.90
N LYS A 85 -3.64 17.90 1.94
CA LYS A 85 -2.51 17.34 1.18
C LYS A 85 -1.37 17.05 2.16
N ILE A 86 -0.63 15.96 1.94
CA ILE A 86 0.37 15.45 2.89
C ILE A 86 1.48 16.47 3.23
N GLY A 87 1.80 17.38 2.31
CA GLY A 87 2.80 18.43 2.54
C GLY A 87 4.15 17.84 2.97
N ARG A 88 4.57 18.13 4.21
CA ARG A 88 5.84 17.67 4.79
C ARG A 88 5.71 16.42 5.70
N GLU A 89 4.53 15.81 5.78
CA GLU A 89 4.19 14.72 6.70
C GLU A 89 4.67 13.32 6.26
N HIS A 90 5.81 13.26 5.57
CA HIS A 90 6.40 11.99 5.12
C HIS A 90 6.79 11.10 6.31
N ALA A 91 7.22 11.75 7.40
CA ALA A 91 7.63 11.09 8.64
C ALA A 91 6.44 10.38 9.32
N THR A 92 5.25 11.01 9.29
CA THR A 92 3.99 10.43 9.79
C THR A 92 3.62 9.18 8.99
N MET A 93 3.65 9.24 7.65
CA MET A 93 3.40 8.06 6.80
C MET A 93 4.39 6.93 7.10
N TYR A 94 5.66 7.27 7.35
CA TYR A 94 6.68 6.27 7.67
C TYR A 94 6.49 5.64 9.05
N LEU A 95 6.14 6.44 10.05
CA LEU A 95 5.77 5.93 11.37
C LEU A 95 4.59 4.97 11.26
N LEU A 96 3.52 5.38 10.59
CA LEU A 96 2.33 4.55 10.37
C LEU A 96 2.63 3.25 9.62
N THR A 97 3.55 3.28 8.65
CA THR A 97 4.05 2.08 7.97
C THR A 97 4.66 1.09 8.96
N MET A 98 5.48 1.58 9.91
CA MET A 98 6.05 0.75 10.97
C MET A 98 4.97 0.21 11.92
N ARG A 99 4.00 1.05 12.29
CA ARG A 99 2.86 0.66 13.13
C ARG A 99 1.98 -0.41 12.51
N ALA A 100 1.88 -0.42 11.18
CA ALA A 100 1.12 -1.45 10.45
C ALA A 100 1.93 -2.72 10.16
N GLY A 101 3.22 -2.75 10.50
CA GLY A 101 4.11 -3.86 10.16
C GLY A 101 4.34 -3.98 8.65
N TRP A 102 4.25 -2.86 7.94
CA TRP A 102 4.48 -2.78 6.52
C TRP A 102 5.98 -2.61 6.21
N ASN A 103 6.39 -2.96 4.99
CA ASN A 103 7.79 -3.19 4.63
C ASN A 103 8.43 -2.00 3.87
N GLN A 104 7.67 -0.94 3.59
CA GLN A 104 8.14 0.22 2.86
C GLN A 104 9.22 0.96 3.67
N THR A 105 10.21 1.43 2.94
CA THR A 105 11.29 2.28 3.43
C THR A 105 10.90 3.75 3.31
N PHE A 106 11.69 4.64 3.92
CA PHE A 106 11.52 6.07 3.72
C PHE A 106 11.78 6.50 2.26
N VAL A 107 12.62 5.76 1.52
CA VAL A 107 12.86 5.99 0.08
C VAL A 107 11.58 5.72 -0.70
N ASP A 108 10.89 4.61 -0.40
CA ASP A 108 9.62 4.28 -1.04
C ASP A 108 8.56 5.36 -0.81
N ILE A 109 8.44 5.86 0.42
CA ILE A 109 7.50 6.94 0.77
C ILE A 109 7.81 8.21 -0.01
N ARG A 110 9.09 8.59 -0.10
CA ARG A 110 9.49 9.76 -0.89
C ARG A 110 9.21 9.56 -2.38
N ARG A 111 9.45 8.37 -2.91
CA ARG A 111 9.13 8.04 -4.30
C ARG A 111 7.63 8.16 -4.55
N MET A 112 6.80 7.54 -3.72
CA MET A 112 5.33 7.58 -3.82
C MET A 112 4.79 9.01 -3.81
N ILE A 113 5.17 9.82 -2.81
CA ILE A 113 4.74 11.23 -2.72
C ILE A 113 5.33 12.05 -3.88
N GLY A 114 6.53 11.71 -4.35
CA GLY A 114 7.18 12.38 -5.47
C GLY A 114 6.57 12.07 -6.84
N LEU A 115 5.81 10.97 -7.00
CA LEU A 115 5.08 10.66 -8.23
C LEU A 115 3.91 11.64 -8.43
N ASP A 116 3.24 12.02 -7.35
CA ASP A 116 2.22 13.05 -7.34
C ASP A 116 2.15 13.75 -5.98
N LYS A 117 2.67 14.98 -5.92
CA LYS A 117 2.69 15.83 -4.71
C LYS A 117 1.30 16.25 -4.23
N HIS A 118 0.26 16.08 -5.06
CA HIS A 118 -1.13 16.42 -4.74
C HIS A 118 -1.99 15.18 -4.45
N GLY A 119 -1.56 14.00 -4.90
CA GLY A 119 -2.26 12.74 -4.72
C GLY A 119 -2.04 12.05 -3.36
N SER A 120 -1.33 12.67 -2.42
CA SER A 120 -1.12 12.12 -1.08
C SER A 120 -1.73 13.01 -0.01
N PHE A 121 -2.33 12.40 1.02
CA PHE A 121 -3.13 13.09 2.03
C PHE A 121 -2.68 12.76 3.45
N VAL A 122 -2.97 13.69 4.36
CA VAL A 122 -2.87 13.51 5.81
C VAL A 122 -4.20 13.93 6.44
N ALA A 123 -4.70 13.12 7.36
CA ALA A 123 -5.77 13.54 8.26
C ALA A 123 -5.17 14.03 9.57
N ARG A 124 -5.69 15.15 10.07
CA ARG A 124 -5.24 15.80 11.30
C ARG A 124 -6.44 16.05 12.21
N LEU A 125 -6.22 15.96 13.51
CA LEU A 125 -7.14 16.49 14.51
C LEU A 125 -6.57 17.83 14.99
N LYS A 126 -7.30 18.92 14.76
CA LYS A 126 -6.91 20.29 15.13
C LYS A 126 -7.91 20.87 16.11
N GLY A 127 -7.41 21.37 17.22
CA GLY A 127 -8.14 22.17 18.19
C GLY A 127 -7.27 23.34 18.66
N PRO A 128 -7.75 24.13 19.65
CA PRO A 128 -7.01 25.28 20.15
C PRO A 128 -5.57 24.95 20.59
N ASP A 129 -5.38 23.80 21.25
CA ASP A 129 -4.11 23.41 21.90
C ASP A 129 -3.50 22.11 21.33
N PHE A 130 -3.98 21.65 20.17
CA PHE A 130 -3.46 20.44 19.55
C PHE A 130 -3.59 20.46 18.03
N ASP A 131 -2.57 19.89 17.38
CA ASP A 131 -2.58 19.58 15.97
C ASP A 131 -1.87 18.23 15.77
N ILE A 132 -2.65 17.17 15.59
CA ILE A 132 -2.18 15.78 15.64
C ILE A 132 -2.44 15.11 14.29
N PRO A 133 -1.40 14.75 13.52
CA PRO A 133 -1.54 13.83 12.38
C PRO A 133 -2.03 12.45 12.87
N VAL A 134 -3.14 11.96 12.30
CA VAL A 134 -3.77 10.71 12.73
C VAL A 134 -3.89 9.67 11.62
N ALA A 135 -3.77 10.06 10.36
CA ALA A 135 -3.79 9.13 9.24
C ALA A 135 -3.09 9.67 8.00
N THR A 136 -2.72 8.77 7.09
CA THR A 136 -2.20 9.09 5.75
C THR A 136 -2.89 8.26 4.68
N SER A 137 -2.78 8.69 3.41
CA SER A 137 -3.15 7.92 2.22
C SER A 137 -2.41 8.45 0.99
N SER A 138 -2.40 7.66 -0.08
CA SER A 138 -1.83 8.05 -1.38
C SER A 138 -2.64 7.51 -2.54
N VAL A 139 -2.70 8.30 -3.61
CA VAL A 139 -3.19 7.99 -4.95
C VAL A 139 -2.02 8.16 -5.89
N LEU A 140 -1.46 7.05 -6.34
CA LEU A 140 -0.31 7.06 -7.25
C LEU A 140 -0.82 7.08 -8.69
N PRO A 141 -0.34 7.99 -9.55
CA PRO A 141 -0.62 7.90 -10.97
C PRO A 141 0.10 6.68 -11.55
N LEU A 142 -0.64 5.83 -12.23
CA LEU A 142 -0.10 4.76 -13.07
C LEU A 142 -0.28 5.20 -14.53
N GLY A 143 0.82 5.66 -15.13
CA GLY A 143 0.80 6.19 -16.48
C GLY A 143 -0.17 7.35 -16.64
N ARG A 144 -0.79 7.47 -17.82
CA ARG A 144 -1.65 8.60 -18.13
C ARG A 144 -3.04 8.49 -17.50
N ASN A 145 -3.66 7.32 -17.56
CA ASN A 145 -5.11 7.18 -17.33
C ASN A 145 -5.49 6.45 -16.03
N ASN A 146 -4.52 5.90 -15.30
CA ASN A 146 -4.81 4.98 -14.22
C ASN A 146 -4.28 5.51 -12.88
N THR A 147 -4.86 5.02 -11.78
CA THR A 147 -4.34 5.28 -10.44
C THR A 147 -4.30 4.03 -9.59
N TRP A 148 -3.46 4.08 -8.57
CA TRP A 148 -3.44 3.09 -7.51
C TRP A 148 -3.55 3.74 -6.14
N ILE A 149 -4.55 3.34 -5.37
CA ILE A 149 -4.74 3.81 -4.01
C ILE A 149 -3.99 2.90 -3.04
N GLY A 150 -3.22 3.51 -2.15
CA GLY A 150 -2.41 2.83 -1.14
C GLY A 150 -2.18 3.70 0.08
N MET A 151 -1.36 3.21 1.00
CA MET A 151 -0.93 3.95 2.19
C MET A 151 -2.07 4.47 3.09
N ILE A 152 -3.28 3.90 2.98
CA ILE A 152 -4.42 4.20 3.86
C ILE A 152 -4.11 3.62 5.23
N LEU A 153 -3.55 4.46 6.10
CA LEU A 153 -3.04 4.08 7.40
C LEU A 153 -3.61 5.02 8.44
N VAL A 154 -4.18 4.46 9.51
CA VAL A 154 -4.75 5.22 10.62
C VAL A 154 -4.06 4.77 11.90
N HIS A 155 -3.63 5.73 12.72
CA HIS A 155 -3.12 5.49 14.07
C HIS A 155 -4.11 4.62 14.85
N PRO A 156 -3.67 3.53 15.51
CA PRO A 156 -4.54 2.67 16.30
C PRO A 156 -5.44 3.45 17.28
N GLU A 157 -4.87 4.47 17.92
CA GLU A 157 -5.51 5.33 18.93
C GLU A 157 -6.69 6.13 18.36
N ALA A 158 -6.70 6.39 17.04
CA ALA A 158 -7.73 7.16 16.34
C ALA A 158 -8.71 6.28 15.53
N ARG A 159 -8.63 4.94 15.63
CA ARG A 159 -9.51 4.03 14.88
C ARG A 159 -10.95 4.08 15.37
N ARG A 160 -11.84 3.47 14.57
CA ARG A 160 -13.31 3.42 14.77
C ARG A 160 -14.00 4.79 14.79
N GLN A 161 -13.31 5.81 14.26
CA GLN A 161 -13.79 7.19 14.16
C GLN A 161 -14.11 7.62 12.72
N GLY A 162 -14.26 6.68 11.78
CA GLY A 162 -14.60 6.96 10.37
C GLY A 162 -13.45 7.47 9.48
N ILE A 163 -12.25 7.62 10.05
CA ILE A 163 -11.09 8.24 9.36
C ILE A 163 -10.71 7.50 8.07
N ALA A 164 -10.64 6.15 8.09
CA ALA A 164 -10.28 5.38 6.90
C ALA A 164 -11.28 5.58 5.74
N ASN A 165 -12.58 5.65 6.03
CA ASN A 165 -13.61 5.94 5.03
C ASN A 165 -13.43 7.35 4.45
N ALA A 166 -13.17 8.35 5.30
CA ALA A 166 -12.94 9.72 4.84
C ALA A 166 -11.68 9.84 3.96
N MET A 167 -10.59 9.16 4.32
CA MET A 167 -9.38 9.08 3.51
C MET A 167 -9.66 8.43 2.15
N MET A 168 -10.40 7.32 2.14
CA MET A 168 -10.75 6.61 0.92
C MET A 168 -11.62 7.46 -0.02
N GLN A 169 -12.63 8.16 0.53
CA GLN A 169 -13.47 9.07 -0.26
C GLN A 169 -12.65 10.21 -0.88
N ALA A 170 -11.70 10.77 -0.13
CA ALA A 170 -10.81 11.80 -0.65
C ALA A 170 -9.91 11.27 -1.78
N CYS A 171 -9.34 10.07 -1.62
CA CYS A 171 -8.54 9.42 -2.66
C CYS A 171 -9.34 9.17 -3.94
N THR A 172 -10.53 8.59 -3.80
CA THR A 172 -11.43 8.32 -4.93
C THR A 172 -11.84 9.60 -5.66
N ARG A 173 -12.26 10.62 -4.92
CA ARG A 173 -12.62 11.92 -5.50
C ARG A 173 -11.45 12.52 -6.27
N TYR A 174 -10.26 12.52 -5.67
CA TYR A 174 -9.06 13.03 -6.32
C TYR A 174 -8.77 12.28 -7.63
N ALA A 175 -8.79 10.94 -7.61
CA ALA A 175 -8.56 10.13 -8.81
C ALA A 175 -9.53 10.50 -9.95
N LEU A 176 -10.83 10.61 -9.64
CA LEU A 176 -11.85 10.97 -10.63
C LEU A 176 -11.72 12.43 -11.12
N GLU A 177 -11.33 13.37 -10.25
CA GLU A 177 -11.03 14.76 -10.64
C GLU A 177 -9.81 14.88 -11.56
N GLN A 178 -8.86 13.95 -11.46
CA GLN A 178 -7.72 13.86 -12.38
C GLN A 178 -8.09 13.19 -13.73
N GLY A 179 -9.37 12.89 -13.97
CA GLY A 179 -9.83 12.25 -15.21
C GLY A 179 -9.36 10.80 -15.35
N LYS A 180 -9.10 10.13 -14.22
CA LYS A 180 -8.54 8.78 -14.21
C LYS A 180 -9.66 7.76 -14.38
N VAL A 181 -9.43 6.81 -15.28
CA VAL A 181 -10.39 5.79 -15.67
C VAL A 181 -10.30 4.61 -14.70
N ILE A 182 -9.16 3.92 -14.69
CA ILE A 182 -8.98 2.70 -13.90
C ILE A 182 -8.33 3.07 -12.56
N ASN A 183 -9.08 2.86 -11.48
CA ASN A 183 -8.65 3.14 -10.12
C ASN A 183 -8.55 1.82 -9.34
N GLY A 184 -7.34 1.35 -9.10
CA GLY A 184 -7.06 0.06 -8.46
C GLY A 184 -6.53 0.20 -7.03
N LEU A 185 -6.64 -0.89 -6.27
CA LEU A 185 -5.97 -1.05 -4.97
C LEU A 185 -5.79 -2.53 -4.61
N ASP A 186 -4.98 -2.79 -3.59
CA ASP A 186 -4.86 -4.11 -2.96
C ASP A 186 -5.34 -4.06 -1.51
N ALA A 187 -6.45 -4.74 -1.25
CA ALA A 187 -7.11 -4.70 0.03
C ALA A 187 -6.60 -5.79 0.97
N THR A 188 -6.16 -5.39 2.16
CA THR A 188 -6.10 -6.33 3.30
C THR A 188 -7.52 -6.80 3.66
N PRO A 189 -7.69 -7.95 4.35
CA PRO A 189 -9.01 -8.41 4.78
C PRO A 189 -9.82 -7.35 5.55
N MET A 190 -9.16 -6.54 6.38
CA MET A 190 -9.80 -5.44 7.12
C MET A 190 -10.18 -4.25 6.23
N GLY A 191 -9.42 -4.00 5.15
CA GLY A 191 -9.68 -2.90 4.22
C GLY A 191 -10.84 -3.15 3.26
N ASN A 192 -11.12 -4.42 2.93
CA ASN A 192 -12.12 -4.78 1.90
C ASN A 192 -13.49 -4.13 2.15
N THR A 193 -13.99 -4.17 3.40
CA THR A 193 -15.26 -3.54 3.78
C THR A 193 -15.26 -2.02 3.59
N VAL A 194 -14.15 -1.34 3.85
CA VAL A 194 -13.99 0.12 3.67
C VAL A 194 -14.07 0.48 2.18
N TYR A 195 -13.44 -0.32 1.33
CA TYR A 195 -13.35 -0.03 -0.10
C TYR A 195 -14.64 -0.36 -0.85
N GLY A 196 -15.33 -1.45 -0.47
CA GLY A 196 -16.65 -1.78 -1.02
C GLY A 196 -17.69 -0.68 -0.78
N ALA A 197 -17.59 0.04 0.34
CA ALA A 197 -18.46 1.17 0.66
C ALA A 197 -18.32 2.36 -0.31
N VAL A 198 -17.25 2.42 -1.11
CA VAL A 198 -17.01 3.48 -2.11
C VAL A 198 -16.99 2.94 -3.55
N GLY A 199 -17.58 1.77 -3.78
CA GLY A 199 -17.79 1.20 -5.11
C GLY A 199 -16.62 0.38 -5.66
N TYR A 200 -15.76 -0.16 -4.80
CA TYR A 200 -14.71 -1.09 -5.23
C TYR A 200 -15.22 -2.52 -5.20
N VAL A 201 -14.88 -3.28 -6.24
CA VAL A 201 -15.24 -4.70 -6.39
C VAL A 201 -14.00 -5.58 -6.41
N ASN A 202 -14.14 -6.81 -5.91
CA ASN A 202 -13.06 -7.79 -5.90
C ASN A 202 -12.72 -8.27 -7.31
N SER A 203 -11.42 -8.40 -7.62
CA SER A 203 -10.91 -9.02 -8.85
C SER A 203 -10.32 -10.40 -8.56
N TYR A 204 -9.12 -10.47 -7.98
CA TYR A 204 -8.46 -11.74 -7.63
C TYR A 204 -7.57 -11.61 -6.40
N ARG A 205 -7.06 -12.74 -5.91
CA ARG A 205 -6.22 -12.82 -4.70
C ARG A 205 -4.73 -12.77 -5.01
N LEU A 206 -4.03 -12.10 -4.11
CA LEU A 206 -2.59 -11.87 -4.13
C LEU A 206 -2.03 -12.30 -2.80
N TRP A 207 -0.89 -12.95 -2.82
CA TRP A 207 -0.22 -13.42 -1.62
C TRP A 207 1.14 -12.77 -1.50
N ARG A 208 1.33 -11.99 -0.44
CA ARG A 208 2.68 -11.66 0.02
C ARG A 208 3.28 -12.91 0.62
N SER A 209 4.40 -13.30 0.05
CA SER A 209 5.11 -14.51 0.42
C SER A 209 6.55 -14.20 0.77
N VAL A 210 7.13 -15.01 1.64
CA VAL A 210 8.55 -14.98 2.00
C VAL A 210 9.21 -16.20 1.39
N PHE A 211 10.39 -16.04 0.82
CA PHE A 211 11.21 -17.16 0.35
C PHE A 211 12.68 -16.99 0.78
N GLU A 212 13.39 -18.11 0.87
CA GLU A 212 14.80 -18.15 1.25
C GLU A 212 15.67 -17.85 0.04
N LEU A 213 16.53 -16.84 0.14
CA LEU A 213 17.42 -16.48 -0.97
C LEU A 213 18.46 -17.57 -1.23
N ALA A 214 18.88 -18.28 -0.18
CA ALA A 214 19.82 -19.40 -0.26
C ALA A 214 19.34 -20.54 -1.17
N GLU A 215 18.02 -20.67 -1.42
CA GLU A 215 17.49 -21.63 -2.40
C GLU A 215 18.06 -21.39 -3.82
N PHE A 216 18.54 -20.19 -4.11
CA PHE A 216 19.03 -19.79 -5.42
C PHE A 216 20.55 -19.60 -5.50
N ALA A 217 21.28 -19.75 -4.38
CA ALA A 217 22.72 -19.46 -4.31
C ALA A 217 23.53 -20.25 -5.34
N ASP A 218 23.29 -21.55 -5.44
CA ASP A 218 24.03 -22.47 -6.32
C ASP A 218 23.28 -22.80 -7.63
N LYS A 219 22.12 -22.16 -7.86
CA LYS A 219 21.34 -22.41 -9.08
C LYS A 219 21.97 -21.69 -10.27
N SER A 220 22.03 -22.36 -11.41
CA SER A 220 22.39 -21.73 -12.67
C SER A 220 21.23 -20.92 -13.24
N TYR A 221 21.57 -19.86 -13.96
CA TYR A 221 20.64 -19.16 -14.83
C TYR A 221 21.34 -18.85 -16.16
N ASP A 222 20.54 -18.56 -17.17
CA ASP A 222 21.02 -18.21 -18.50
C ASP A 222 21.68 -16.82 -18.49
N ARG A 223 23.00 -16.79 -18.35
CA ARG A 223 23.80 -15.53 -18.32
C ARG A 223 23.92 -14.85 -19.69
N GLN A 224 23.60 -15.55 -20.78
CA GLN A 224 23.60 -14.96 -22.12
C GLN A 224 22.36 -14.08 -22.29
N HIS A 225 21.22 -14.55 -21.78
CA HIS A 225 19.93 -13.89 -21.98
C HIS A 225 19.47 -13.03 -20.80
N VAL A 226 19.86 -13.35 -19.56
CA VAL A 226 19.58 -12.52 -18.39
C VAL A 226 20.67 -11.47 -18.20
N LEU A 227 20.29 -10.21 -18.40
CA LEU A 227 21.19 -9.07 -18.36
C LEU A 227 20.78 -8.09 -17.26
N ALA A 228 21.76 -7.45 -16.63
CA ALA A 228 21.50 -6.32 -15.74
C ALA A 228 20.93 -5.15 -16.57
N MET A 229 19.77 -4.66 -16.17
CA MET A 229 19.06 -3.59 -16.88
C MET A 229 19.89 -2.31 -16.89
N GLN A 230 20.00 -1.67 -18.04
CA GLN A 230 20.60 -0.35 -18.21
C GLN A 230 19.53 0.71 -18.41
N ALA A 231 19.89 1.98 -18.21
CA ALA A 231 18.95 3.10 -18.42
C ALA A 231 18.40 3.14 -19.86
N ALA A 232 19.19 2.71 -20.84
CA ALA A 232 18.78 2.62 -22.25
C ALA A 232 17.70 1.56 -22.52
N ASP A 233 17.56 0.56 -21.64
CA ASP A 233 16.54 -0.50 -21.77
C ASP A 233 15.15 -0.04 -21.29
N LEU A 234 15.09 0.99 -20.44
CA LEU A 234 13.84 1.43 -19.80
C LEU A 234 12.69 1.69 -20.78
N PRO A 235 12.87 2.40 -21.91
CA PRO A 235 11.78 2.62 -22.85
C PRO A 235 11.17 1.32 -23.39
N GLU A 236 11.98 0.29 -23.63
CA GLU A 236 11.50 -1.01 -24.10
C GLU A 236 10.83 -1.81 -22.98
N VAL A 237 11.44 -1.83 -21.79
CA VAL A 237 10.84 -2.46 -20.59
C VAL A 237 9.48 -1.86 -20.27
N ILE A 238 9.33 -0.54 -20.37
CA ILE A 238 8.06 0.15 -20.11
C ILE A 238 6.99 -0.28 -21.12
N ARG A 239 7.34 -0.41 -22.41
CA ARG A 239 6.40 -0.91 -23.43
C ARG A 239 6.01 -2.37 -23.19
N TYR A 240 7.00 -3.22 -22.87
CA TYR A 240 6.77 -4.62 -22.54
C TYR A 240 5.86 -4.78 -21.31
N ASP A 241 6.12 -4.03 -20.23
CA ASP A 241 5.32 -4.04 -19.01
C ASP A 241 3.89 -3.53 -19.24
N ALA A 242 3.73 -2.44 -20.00
CA ALA A 242 2.41 -1.90 -20.34
C ALA A 242 1.57 -2.87 -21.21
N ALA A 243 2.20 -3.72 -22.02
CA ALA A 243 1.50 -4.78 -22.75
C ALA A 243 1.06 -5.96 -21.85
N ALA A 244 1.59 -6.03 -20.63
CA ALA A 244 1.29 -7.08 -19.67
C ALA A 244 0.47 -6.58 -18.47
N PHE A 245 0.24 -5.27 -18.31
CA PHE A 245 -0.56 -4.69 -17.22
C PHE A 245 -1.13 -3.31 -17.60
N LEU A 246 -1.36 -2.43 -16.63
CA LEU A 246 -1.58 -1.01 -16.82
C LEU A 246 -0.26 -0.29 -17.06
N GLU A 247 -0.31 0.80 -17.83
CA GLU A 247 0.82 1.71 -17.94
C GLU A 247 1.29 2.16 -16.57
N ARG A 248 2.57 1.93 -16.27
CA ARG A 248 3.22 2.38 -15.02
C ARG A 248 4.67 2.78 -15.24
N GLY A 249 5.01 3.27 -16.43
CA GLY A 249 6.39 3.59 -16.78
C GLY A 249 7.02 4.67 -15.89
N ASN A 250 6.22 5.60 -15.38
CA ASN A 250 6.64 6.59 -14.38
C ASN A 250 7.07 5.92 -13.05
N VAL A 251 6.40 4.86 -12.64
CA VAL A 251 6.76 4.05 -11.47
C VAL A 251 8.04 3.27 -11.73
N LEU A 252 8.13 2.53 -12.84
CA LEU A 252 9.30 1.72 -13.20
C LEU A 252 10.57 2.57 -13.28
N SER A 253 10.49 3.73 -13.93
CA SER A 253 11.63 4.65 -14.06
C SER A 253 12.15 5.11 -12.70
N LYS A 254 11.26 5.40 -11.76
CA LYS A 254 11.65 5.84 -10.41
C LYS A 254 12.18 4.68 -9.57
N MET A 255 11.63 3.48 -9.70
CA MET A 255 12.16 2.28 -9.05
C MET A 255 13.57 1.95 -9.54
N PHE A 256 13.78 2.00 -10.86
CA PHE A 256 15.09 1.79 -11.45
C PHE A 256 16.10 2.82 -10.94
N ALA A 257 15.71 4.10 -10.87
CA ALA A 257 16.57 5.16 -10.33
C ALA A 257 16.97 4.93 -8.85
N ASP A 258 16.07 4.35 -8.05
CA ASP A 258 16.31 4.06 -6.64
C ASP A 258 17.19 2.81 -6.42
N SER A 259 17.16 1.83 -7.33
CA SER A 259 17.83 0.53 -7.16
C SER A 259 18.21 -0.13 -8.50
N PRO A 260 19.06 0.50 -9.33
CA PRO A 260 19.33 0.01 -10.68
C PRO A 260 20.04 -1.36 -10.69
N ALA A 261 20.92 -1.58 -9.71
CA ALA A 261 21.67 -2.82 -9.56
C ALA A 261 20.78 -4.04 -9.25
N GLY A 262 19.54 -3.83 -8.82
CA GLY A 262 18.57 -4.89 -8.52
C GLY A 262 17.62 -5.20 -9.68
N CYS A 263 17.85 -4.66 -10.87
CA CYS A 263 16.94 -4.76 -12.02
C CYS A 263 17.56 -5.61 -13.13
N PHE A 264 16.83 -6.63 -13.59
CA PHE A 264 17.25 -7.54 -14.64
C PHE A 264 16.22 -7.62 -15.76
N ILE A 265 16.69 -7.88 -16.98
CA ILE A 265 15.87 -8.18 -18.15
C ILE A 265 16.27 -9.54 -18.73
N TYR A 266 15.33 -10.20 -19.39
CA TYR A 266 15.61 -11.34 -20.25
C TYR A 266 15.39 -10.92 -21.70
N ARG A 267 16.43 -11.04 -22.54
CA ARG A 267 16.34 -10.86 -23.99
C ARG A 267 16.54 -12.21 -24.68
N ASN A 268 15.80 -12.50 -25.74
CA ASN A 268 16.06 -13.68 -26.57
C ASN A 268 17.24 -13.45 -27.54
N ASP A 269 17.60 -14.47 -28.33
CA ASP A 269 18.67 -14.38 -29.34
C ASP A 269 18.45 -13.27 -30.40
N ALA A 270 17.19 -12.88 -30.64
CA ALA A 270 16.85 -11.76 -31.54
C ALA A 270 16.95 -10.39 -30.84
N GLY A 271 17.36 -10.35 -29.58
CA GLY A 271 17.50 -9.14 -28.77
C GLY A 271 16.19 -8.59 -28.22
N VAL A 272 15.08 -9.32 -28.30
CA VAL A 272 13.74 -8.84 -27.85
C VAL A 272 13.52 -9.18 -26.38
N ILE A 273 13.03 -8.21 -25.59
CA ILE A 273 12.67 -8.44 -24.18
C ILE A 273 11.48 -9.41 -24.06
N GLN A 274 11.62 -10.44 -23.21
CA GLN A 274 10.57 -11.39 -22.85
C GLN A 274 10.35 -11.53 -21.33
N GLY A 275 10.99 -10.65 -20.55
CA GLY A 275 10.77 -10.56 -19.13
C GLY A 275 11.65 -9.51 -18.45
N HIS A 276 11.22 -9.06 -17.28
CA HIS A 276 12.00 -8.20 -16.38
C HIS A 276 11.71 -8.55 -14.93
N CYS A 277 12.67 -8.32 -14.06
CA CYS A 277 12.52 -8.49 -12.62
C CYS A 277 13.27 -7.39 -11.89
N PHE A 278 12.53 -6.61 -11.10
CA PHE A 278 13.09 -5.59 -10.22
C PHE A 278 13.29 -6.17 -8.83
N SER A 279 14.19 -5.55 -8.07
CA SER A 279 14.30 -5.74 -6.63
C SER A 279 14.72 -4.45 -5.97
N ARG A 280 14.36 -4.31 -4.69
CA ARG A 280 14.69 -3.13 -3.89
C ARG A 280 14.78 -3.46 -2.41
N PRO A 281 15.50 -2.65 -1.62
CA PRO A 281 15.49 -2.78 -0.18
C PRO A 281 14.08 -2.63 0.42
N GLY A 282 13.87 -3.27 1.56
CA GLY A 282 12.69 -3.06 2.41
C GLY A 282 13.09 -2.94 3.87
N ARG A 283 12.15 -2.52 4.71
CA ARG A 283 12.37 -2.30 6.15
C ARG A 283 12.60 -3.59 6.93
N ILE A 284 11.92 -4.66 6.52
CA ILE A 284 11.92 -5.99 7.13
C ILE A 284 12.71 -6.96 6.25
N ARG A 285 12.46 -6.94 4.94
CA ARG A 285 13.09 -7.79 3.92
C ARG A 285 13.19 -7.05 2.59
N ALA A 286 14.12 -7.42 1.72
CA ALA A 286 14.10 -6.96 0.34
C ALA A 286 12.79 -7.36 -0.36
N PHE A 287 12.39 -6.58 -1.36
CA PHE A 287 11.28 -6.92 -2.26
C PHE A 287 11.81 -7.42 -3.59
N VAL A 288 11.14 -8.43 -4.14
CA VAL A 288 11.24 -8.82 -5.55
C VAL A 288 9.96 -8.42 -6.27
N GLY A 289 10.14 -7.61 -7.29
CA GLY A 289 9.14 -7.11 -8.22
C GLY A 289 9.20 -5.59 -8.45
N PRO A 290 8.46 -5.07 -9.45
CA PRO A 290 7.61 -5.83 -10.37
C PRO A 290 8.38 -6.85 -11.21
N PHE A 291 7.71 -7.97 -11.51
CA PHE A 291 8.31 -9.15 -12.09
C PHE A 291 7.33 -9.80 -13.08
N ILE A 292 7.67 -9.64 -14.35
CA ILE A 292 6.89 -10.10 -15.50
C ILE A 292 7.78 -10.96 -16.38
N ALA A 293 7.26 -12.07 -16.88
CA ALA A 293 7.95 -12.91 -17.85
C ALA A 293 6.95 -13.70 -18.68
N ASP A 294 7.28 -13.93 -19.95
CA ASP A 294 6.41 -14.63 -20.89
C ASP A 294 6.25 -16.12 -20.56
N THR A 295 7.26 -16.72 -19.93
CA THR A 295 7.26 -18.15 -19.57
C THR A 295 7.78 -18.38 -18.15
N GLU A 296 7.45 -19.55 -17.58
CA GLU A 296 7.97 -19.99 -16.29
C GLU A 296 9.50 -20.17 -16.28
N GLY A 297 10.07 -20.66 -17.39
CA GLY A 297 11.52 -20.84 -17.52
C GLY A 297 12.26 -19.50 -17.44
N ILE A 298 11.79 -18.50 -18.18
CA ILE A 298 12.34 -17.13 -18.14
C ILE A 298 12.20 -16.55 -16.73
N ALA A 299 11.03 -16.71 -16.11
CA ALA A 299 10.79 -16.26 -14.75
C ALA A 299 11.79 -16.89 -13.76
N ARG A 300 12.05 -18.19 -13.87
CA ARG A 300 13.02 -18.89 -13.02
C ARG A 300 14.42 -18.31 -13.18
N HIS A 301 14.88 -18.05 -14.40
CA HIS A 301 16.20 -17.45 -14.63
C HIS A 301 16.30 -16.03 -14.04
N LEU A 302 15.29 -15.18 -14.24
CA LEU A 302 15.24 -13.84 -13.67
C LEU A 302 15.23 -13.85 -12.14
N LEU A 303 14.43 -14.73 -11.52
CA LEU A 303 14.36 -14.86 -10.07
C LEU A 303 15.69 -15.34 -9.49
N THR A 304 16.36 -16.32 -10.12
CA THR A 304 17.68 -16.78 -9.69
C THR A 304 18.70 -15.65 -9.72
N ALA A 305 18.82 -14.90 -10.83
CA ALA A 305 19.75 -13.78 -10.94
C ALA A 305 19.46 -12.68 -9.90
N THR A 306 18.17 -12.36 -9.71
CA THR A 306 17.73 -11.36 -8.71
C THR A 306 18.05 -11.82 -7.28
N ALA A 307 17.81 -13.09 -6.95
CA ALA A 307 18.08 -13.64 -5.62
C ALA A 307 19.58 -13.66 -5.33
N GLN A 308 20.42 -14.08 -6.30
CA GLN A 308 21.87 -14.02 -6.17
C GLN A 308 22.38 -12.59 -5.98
N LYS A 309 21.79 -11.62 -6.70
CA LYS A 309 22.12 -10.21 -6.49
C LYS A 309 21.78 -9.72 -5.09
N LEU A 310 20.63 -10.12 -4.54
CA LEU A 310 20.25 -9.77 -3.17
C LEU A 310 21.17 -10.41 -2.12
N LEU A 311 21.70 -11.61 -2.37
CA LEU A 311 22.65 -12.31 -1.49
C LEU A 311 24.02 -11.62 -1.39
N GLU A 312 24.38 -10.72 -2.31
CA GLU A 312 25.61 -9.94 -2.20
C GLU A 312 25.62 -9.04 -0.95
N ASP A 313 24.44 -8.65 -0.43
CA ASP A 313 24.31 -8.01 0.88
C ASP A 313 24.03 -9.09 1.95
N PRO A 314 24.97 -9.35 2.87
CA PRO A 314 24.82 -10.39 3.89
C PRO A 314 23.66 -10.11 4.87
N ALA A 315 23.10 -8.89 4.90
CA ALA A 315 21.90 -8.59 5.66
C ALA A 315 20.62 -9.22 5.06
N ASN A 316 20.67 -9.63 3.78
CA ASN A 316 19.54 -10.28 3.10
C ASN A 316 19.65 -11.81 3.22
N GLN A 317 18.71 -12.41 3.95
CA GLN A 317 18.55 -13.87 4.00
C GLN A 317 17.26 -14.32 3.29
N THR A 318 16.22 -13.47 3.37
CA THR A 318 14.90 -13.73 2.81
C THR A 318 14.40 -12.51 2.07
N ALA A 319 13.53 -12.73 1.08
CA ALA A 319 12.86 -11.66 0.35
C ALA A 319 11.35 -11.84 0.30
N PHE A 320 10.63 -10.73 0.12
CA PHE A 320 9.21 -10.75 -0.17
C PHE A 320 8.95 -10.81 -1.67
N LEU A 321 8.00 -11.65 -2.05
CA LEU A 321 7.40 -11.68 -3.38
C LEU A 321 5.88 -11.65 -3.22
N ASP A 322 5.21 -10.68 -3.83
CA ASP A 322 3.76 -10.65 -3.89
C ASP A 322 3.31 -11.30 -5.20
N THR A 323 2.66 -12.46 -5.12
CA THR A 323 2.34 -13.30 -6.29
C THR A 323 0.83 -13.55 -6.39
N PRO A 324 0.25 -13.59 -7.60
CA PRO A 324 -1.12 -14.07 -7.80
C PRO A 324 -1.30 -15.51 -7.30
N GLU A 325 -2.50 -15.81 -6.78
CA GLU A 325 -2.82 -17.16 -6.29
C GLU A 325 -2.67 -18.24 -7.39
N SER A 326 -2.84 -17.88 -8.66
CA SER A 326 -2.67 -18.79 -9.81
C SER A 326 -1.23 -19.29 -10.01
N LYS A 327 -0.25 -18.76 -9.27
CA LYS A 327 1.14 -19.22 -9.27
C LYS A 327 1.44 -20.31 -8.25
N PHE A 328 0.44 -20.74 -7.51
CA PHE A 328 0.49 -21.90 -6.62
C PHE A 328 -0.19 -23.09 -7.29
N ALA A 329 0.31 -24.29 -7.04
CA ALA A 329 -0.30 -25.54 -7.50
C ALA A 329 -1.57 -25.86 -6.70
N ASP A 330 -1.51 -25.62 -5.39
CA ASP A 330 -2.63 -25.86 -4.48
C ASP A 330 -3.22 -24.51 -4.02
N PRO A 331 -4.50 -24.23 -4.31
CA PRO A 331 -5.15 -23.01 -3.84
C PRO A 331 -5.44 -23.05 -2.33
N GLY A 332 -5.51 -21.87 -1.72
CA GLY A 332 -5.95 -21.73 -0.33
C GLY A 332 -7.47 -21.93 -0.16
N VAL A 333 -7.93 -21.92 1.08
CA VAL A 333 -9.36 -21.79 1.42
C VAL A 333 -9.57 -20.45 2.09
N TYR A 334 -10.55 -19.70 1.60
CA TYR A 334 -10.77 -18.32 1.99
C TYR A 334 -11.98 -18.16 2.89
N VAL A 335 -11.77 -17.59 4.07
CA VAL A 335 -12.81 -17.14 4.98
C VAL A 335 -12.84 -15.61 4.98
N GLU A 336 -14.00 -15.04 4.64
CA GLU A 336 -14.17 -13.59 4.57
C GLU A 336 -13.84 -12.94 5.92
N ARG A 337 -13.16 -11.79 5.88
CA ARG A 337 -12.81 -10.96 7.06
C ARG A 337 -11.82 -11.60 8.04
N VAL A 338 -11.34 -12.82 7.78
CA VAL A 338 -10.25 -13.42 8.55
C VAL A 338 -8.92 -12.83 8.07
N PHE A 339 -8.14 -12.28 9.01
CA PHE A 339 -6.88 -11.61 8.69
C PHE A 339 -5.74 -12.59 8.40
N ASP A 340 -5.76 -13.77 9.03
CA ASP A 340 -4.78 -14.84 8.80
C ASP A 340 -5.51 -16.11 8.41
N GLN A 341 -5.51 -16.42 7.12
CA GLN A 341 -6.18 -17.59 6.58
C GLN A 341 -5.52 -18.87 7.08
N GLU A 342 -6.32 -19.82 7.55
CA GLU A 342 -5.84 -21.10 8.09
C GLU A 342 -5.18 -21.94 7.00
N LYS A 343 -5.90 -22.17 5.90
CA LYS A 343 -5.38 -22.88 4.72
C LYS A 343 -4.92 -21.90 3.64
N LYS A 344 -3.63 -21.58 3.66
CA LYS A 344 -2.94 -20.78 2.65
C LYS A 344 -2.58 -21.63 1.42
N PRO A 345 -2.38 -21.05 0.23
CA PRO A 345 -1.95 -21.82 -0.93
C PRO A 345 -0.52 -22.39 -0.78
N SER A 346 -0.21 -23.44 -1.53
CA SER A 346 1.09 -24.12 -1.50
C SER A 346 1.57 -24.56 -2.89
N GLY A 347 2.84 -24.99 -2.97
CA GLY A 347 3.44 -25.43 -4.22
C GLY A 347 3.65 -24.28 -5.21
N HIS A 348 4.35 -23.22 -4.78
CA HIS A 348 4.68 -22.12 -5.68
C HIS A 348 5.58 -22.59 -6.83
N ARG A 349 5.23 -22.23 -8.06
CA ARG A 349 5.88 -22.77 -9.27
C ARG A 349 7.37 -22.44 -9.39
N LEU A 350 7.82 -21.31 -8.82
CA LEU A 350 9.22 -20.87 -8.94
C LEU A 350 10.12 -21.23 -7.75
N SER A 351 9.56 -21.49 -6.56
CA SER A 351 10.34 -21.61 -5.32
C SER A 351 9.69 -22.60 -4.37
N ALA A 352 10.46 -23.59 -3.92
CA ALA A 352 10.00 -24.58 -2.97
C ALA A 352 9.94 -24.02 -1.53
N THR A 353 10.72 -22.98 -1.24
CA THR A 353 10.76 -22.35 0.08
C THR A 353 9.75 -21.22 0.26
N LEU A 354 9.09 -20.80 -0.82
CA LEU A 354 8.16 -19.68 -0.80
C LEU A 354 6.89 -20.01 0.00
N LYS A 355 6.66 -19.25 1.06
CA LYS A 355 5.53 -19.39 1.99
C LYS A 355 4.67 -18.13 1.98
N PRO A 356 3.36 -18.23 1.69
CA PRO A 356 2.44 -17.11 1.85
C PRO A 356 2.33 -16.69 3.32
N VAL A 357 2.37 -15.38 3.57
CA VAL A 357 2.29 -14.81 4.94
C VAL A 357 1.18 -13.78 5.11
N ARG A 358 0.63 -13.25 4.01
CA ARG A 358 -0.49 -12.30 4.04
C ARG A 358 -1.20 -12.29 2.68
N ASP A 359 -2.52 -12.34 2.71
CA ASP A 359 -3.34 -12.15 1.52
C ASP A 359 -3.72 -10.68 1.31
N PHE A 360 -3.95 -10.36 0.04
CA PHE A 360 -4.59 -9.14 -0.40
C PHE A 360 -5.62 -9.50 -1.47
N THR A 361 -6.70 -8.74 -1.53
CA THR A 361 -7.63 -8.81 -2.66
C THR A 361 -7.38 -7.63 -3.58
N ARG A 362 -7.03 -7.90 -4.84
CA ARG A 362 -7.02 -6.88 -5.89
C ARG A 362 -8.43 -6.37 -6.09
N MET A 363 -8.61 -5.05 -6.07
CA MET A 363 -9.91 -4.42 -6.27
C MET A 363 -9.81 -3.26 -7.25
N TYR A 364 -10.90 -2.98 -7.95
CA TYR A 364 -11.05 -1.81 -8.82
C TYR A 364 -12.36 -1.10 -8.55
N GLN A 365 -12.38 0.21 -8.75
CA GLN A 365 -13.61 0.98 -8.65
C GLN A 365 -14.53 0.68 -9.84
N LEU A 366 -15.68 0.08 -9.57
CA LEU A 366 -16.67 -0.27 -10.58
C LEU A 366 -18.07 0.02 -10.04
N VAL A 367 -18.67 1.11 -10.49
CA VAL A 367 -20.01 1.55 -10.04
C VAL A 367 -20.99 1.46 -11.20
N HIS A 368 -21.96 0.56 -11.11
CA HIS A 368 -23.04 0.50 -12.10
C HIS A 368 -24.06 1.62 -11.85
N TYR A 369 -24.69 2.14 -12.91
CA TYR A 369 -25.60 3.29 -12.80
C TYR A 369 -26.80 3.02 -11.87
N THR A 370 -27.27 1.78 -11.79
CA THR A 370 -28.37 1.38 -10.88
C THR A 370 -27.94 1.24 -9.42
N GLU A 371 -26.63 1.16 -9.14
CA GLU A 371 -26.08 0.93 -7.79
C GLU A 371 -25.60 2.22 -7.12
N ALA A 372 -25.38 3.29 -7.89
CA ALA A 372 -24.90 4.56 -7.38
C ALA A 372 -25.80 5.12 -6.26
N ASP A 373 -27.12 5.11 -6.45
CA ASP A 373 -28.07 5.55 -5.42
C ASP A 373 -28.06 4.68 -4.17
N ALA A 374 -27.90 3.36 -4.34
CA ALA A 374 -27.81 2.43 -3.23
C ALA A 374 -26.54 2.68 -2.38
N LEU A 375 -25.41 2.98 -3.03
CA LEU A 375 -24.17 3.37 -2.35
C LEU A 375 -24.36 4.67 -1.56
N VAL A 376 -25.00 5.68 -2.15
CA VAL A 376 -25.26 6.96 -1.46
C VAL A 376 -26.19 6.76 -0.26
N ASN A 377 -27.25 5.97 -0.40
CA ASN A 377 -28.18 5.68 0.69
C ASN A 377 -27.48 4.93 1.84
N ARG A 378 -26.63 3.94 1.54
CA ARG A 378 -25.82 3.25 2.55
C ARG A 378 -24.84 4.19 3.25
N PHE A 379 -24.20 5.09 2.51
CA PHE A 379 -23.32 6.10 3.09
C PHE A 379 -24.07 7.02 4.05
N MET A 380 -25.23 7.55 3.64
CA MET A 380 -26.10 8.37 4.50
C MET A 380 -26.45 7.66 5.81
N GLN A 381 -26.91 6.42 5.72
CA GLN A 381 -27.33 5.63 6.89
C GLN A 381 -26.14 5.33 7.81
N SER A 382 -25.02 4.86 7.27
CA SER A 382 -23.84 4.44 8.06
C SER A 382 -23.10 5.60 8.75
N GLU A 383 -23.25 6.83 8.22
CA GLU A 383 -22.68 8.03 8.81
C GLU A 383 -23.70 8.89 9.59
N GLY A 384 -24.98 8.51 9.60
CA GLY A 384 -26.04 9.26 10.28
C GLY A 384 -26.27 10.65 9.70
N LEU A 385 -26.12 10.80 8.38
CA LEU A 385 -26.17 12.09 7.69
C LEU A 385 -27.55 12.37 7.09
N ARG A 386 -27.95 13.64 7.12
CA ARG A 386 -29.13 14.12 6.39
C ARG A 386 -28.86 14.14 4.89
N LYS A 387 -29.93 13.93 4.10
CA LYS A 387 -29.89 13.88 2.62
C LYS A 387 -29.32 15.17 1.99
N ASP A 388 -29.56 16.31 2.61
CA ASP A 388 -29.16 17.63 2.15
C ASP A 388 -27.74 18.05 2.60
N SER A 389 -27.02 17.18 3.33
CA SER A 389 -25.68 17.52 3.80
C SER A 389 -24.68 17.59 2.64
N ALA A 390 -23.74 18.54 2.71
CA ALA A 390 -22.69 18.71 1.71
C ALA A 390 -21.89 17.43 1.44
N ARG A 391 -21.60 16.64 2.49
CA ARG A 391 -20.90 15.36 2.37
C ARG A 391 -21.65 14.32 1.54
N VAL A 392 -22.99 14.29 1.65
CA VAL A 392 -23.83 13.39 0.85
C VAL A 392 -23.87 13.83 -0.61
N ALA A 393 -23.95 15.14 -0.85
CA ALA A 393 -23.86 15.71 -2.20
C ALA A 393 -22.51 15.39 -2.87
N ASP A 394 -21.40 15.59 -2.16
CA ASP A 394 -20.04 15.28 -2.63
C ASP A 394 -19.87 13.80 -2.94
N PHE A 395 -20.34 12.91 -2.05
CA PHE A 395 -20.27 11.47 -2.26
C PHE A 395 -21.11 11.04 -3.46
N ARG A 396 -22.31 11.59 -3.63
CA ARG A 396 -23.16 11.35 -4.80
C ARG A 396 -22.49 11.78 -6.10
N ALA A 397 -21.91 12.98 -6.14
CA ALA A 397 -21.18 13.45 -7.31
C ALA A 397 -20.01 12.52 -7.66
N THR A 398 -19.31 12.01 -6.63
CA THR A 398 -18.21 11.05 -6.79
C THR A 398 -18.71 9.73 -7.39
N MET A 399 -19.80 9.15 -6.88
CA MET A 399 -20.37 7.90 -7.41
C MET A 399 -20.89 8.08 -8.83
N ASN A 400 -21.55 9.21 -9.14
CA ASN A 400 -22.03 9.50 -10.48
C ASN A 400 -20.89 9.63 -11.50
N ARG A 401 -19.75 10.23 -11.10
CA ARG A 401 -18.55 10.27 -11.95
C ARG A 401 -17.96 8.87 -12.15
N ALA A 402 -17.95 8.03 -11.11
CA ALA A 402 -17.43 6.66 -11.21
C ALA A 402 -18.22 5.79 -12.21
N VAL A 403 -19.52 6.06 -12.40
CA VAL A 403 -20.34 5.38 -13.43
C VAL A 403 -19.77 5.56 -14.83
N ALA A 404 -19.16 6.71 -15.14
CA ALA A 404 -18.57 6.96 -16.45
C ALA A 404 -17.41 6.01 -16.78
N ASN A 405 -16.74 5.46 -15.76
CA ASN A 405 -15.59 4.56 -15.93
C ASN A 405 -15.99 3.08 -15.97
N TYR A 406 -17.28 2.75 -15.86
CA TYR A 406 -17.77 1.38 -15.66
C TYR A 406 -17.30 0.41 -16.74
N THR A 407 -17.56 0.74 -18.01
CA THR A 407 -17.27 -0.15 -19.15
C THR A 407 -15.78 -0.42 -19.29
N GLU A 408 -14.95 0.62 -19.24
CA GLU A 408 -13.50 0.49 -19.36
C GLU A 408 -12.90 -0.30 -18.20
N THR A 409 -13.37 -0.06 -16.98
CA THR A 409 -12.88 -0.80 -15.80
C THR A 409 -13.30 -2.27 -15.85
N LEU A 410 -14.54 -2.58 -16.24
CA LEU A 410 -15.02 -3.95 -16.37
C LEU A 410 -14.26 -4.73 -17.47
N ALA A 411 -14.02 -4.08 -18.61
CA ALA A 411 -13.24 -4.65 -19.71
C ALA A 411 -11.81 -4.96 -19.26
N PHE A 412 -11.16 -4.01 -18.57
CA PHE A 412 -9.82 -4.22 -18.04
C PHE A 412 -9.77 -5.34 -16.99
N MET A 413 -10.71 -5.39 -16.04
CA MET A 413 -10.77 -6.45 -15.04
C MET A 413 -10.85 -7.85 -15.68
N THR A 414 -11.66 -7.97 -16.72
CA THR A 414 -11.81 -9.22 -17.50
C THR A 414 -10.49 -9.57 -18.19
N LEU A 415 -9.90 -8.62 -18.93
CA LEU A 415 -8.62 -8.78 -19.61
C LEU A 415 -7.49 -9.17 -18.63
N GLU A 416 -7.42 -8.50 -17.49
CA GLU A 416 -6.40 -8.76 -16.47
C GLU A 416 -6.49 -10.21 -15.96
N ARG A 417 -7.70 -10.64 -15.59
CA ARG A 417 -7.95 -11.98 -15.06
C ARG A 417 -7.68 -13.08 -16.07
N GLU A 418 -8.09 -12.88 -17.32
CA GLU A 418 -8.12 -13.95 -18.33
C GLU A 418 -6.85 -14.03 -19.17
N ALA A 419 -6.17 -12.89 -19.42
CA ALA A 419 -5.05 -12.84 -20.35
C ALA A 419 -3.74 -12.32 -19.73
N LEU A 420 -3.81 -11.37 -18.79
CA LEU A 420 -2.59 -10.71 -18.29
C LEU A 420 -1.98 -11.42 -17.08
N GLN A 421 -2.80 -11.92 -16.17
CA GLN A 421 -2.34 -12.60 -14.95
C GLN A 421 -1.35 -13.76 -15.19
N PRO A 422 -1.44 -14.56 -16.27
CA PRO A 422 -0.43 -15.56 -16.61
C PRO A 422 1.00 -15.01 -16.70
N LYS A 423 1.18 -13.73 -17.04
CA LYS A 423 2.51 -13.09 -17.16
C LYS A 423 3.06 -12.55 -15.82
N PHE A 424 2.24 -12.44 -14.78
CA PHE A 424 2.64 -11.88 -13.48
C PHE A 424 3.26 -12.93 -12.57
N TRP A 425 4.56 -12.81 -12.31
CA TRP A 425 5.27 -13.64 -11.33
C TRP A 425 5.50 -12.91 -10.01
N GLY A 426 5.52 -11.57 -10.05
CA GLY A 426 5.55 -10.71 -8.88
C GLY A 426 5.00 -9.34 -9.18
N ILE A 427 4.10 -8.84 -8.34
CA ILE A 427 3.38 -7.58 -8.58
C ILE A 427 3.80 -6.45 -7.62
N THR A 428 5.03 -6.45 -7.12
CA THR A 428 5.48 -5.48 -6.11
C THR A 428 6.01 -4.17 -6.73
N GLY A 429 5.17 -3.35 -7.36
CA GLY A 429 5.53 -1.94 -7.52
C GLY A 429 5.22 -1.10 -6.25
N PRO A 430 5.68 0.17 -6.17
CA PRO A 430 5.36 1.12 -5.10
C PRO A 430 3.88 1.36 -4.88
N GLU A 431 3.02 0.95 -5.81
CA GLU A 431 1.57 0.96 -5.67
C GLU A 431 1.05 0.19 -4.45
N LYS A 432 1.83 -0.77 -3.95
CA LYS A 432 1.51 -1.45 -2.70
C LYS A 432 2.07 -0.72 -1.50
N GLY A 433 1.18 -0.09 -0.74
CA GLY A 433 1.32 0.14 0.69
C GLY A 433 1.07 -1.14 1.46
#